data_AF-A0A2G6QCJ5-F1
#
_entry.id   AF-A0A2G6QCJ5-F1
#
_cell.length_a   1.000
_cell.length_b   1.000
_cell.length_c   1.000
_cell.angle_alpha   90.00
_cell.angle_beta   90.00
_cell.angle_gamma   90.00
#
_symmetry.space_group_name_H-M   'P 1'
#
loop_
_entity.id
_entity.type
_entity.pdbx_description
1 polymer ?
#
loop_
_entity_poly.entity_id
_entity_poly.type
_entity_poly.pdbx_seq_one_letter_code
_entity_poly.pdbx_strand_id
1 'polypeptide(L)'
;MHEIAKWDLDRLYSNEDILIPILELKEQYFVTKDIDILSKLIQAIEKAEYYLYCRSAEESVSSDNTILTVKVKELKSEVQQITKQSEVETSDNINTRLIKDELSAWENMYIQLRNKIEIEYNNKQLSFGQANNIAMNSDNEKERLEVFELLTSALHKEKEIFATVLNQIGRLRNTKSNAKEDREILVGSLHANGISETVLLQMWNATEENLDKLVSVLNVYKKGKASITWHELMTVNENNEVIIPFSIAVQNVFDAFKNIDEELAEFARDAIVNGWVDAEPRDSKPPGGFCAPFFSEKESRISMCYDGSIDSVRVLAHELGHAWHFYNMSFEQATSFLDDYLPMSTAESASIFFETVLINYLIQTTDSIDMKKSLLSWKIRNSFNYVMAIRASFEFEKNFYEKCKEGSLSADEIEKLSIAAQEKAYGNALLEYQPFVWMKYVQFYIADIPFYNYPYTFGYLASFSLLEMAQETKSTFHSKYKEFLRETGKAPVKELMKKYFEIDITSYEFWDKAFKQISKDIDEYLQLT
;
A
#
# COMPACT_ATOMS: atom_id res chain seq x y z
N MET A 1 9.43 -29.09 7.85
CA MET A 1 9.61 -27.85 7.06
C MET A 1 10.06 -26.76 8.03
N HIS A 2 11.37 -26.70 8.32
CA HIS A 2 11.99 -25.69 9.19
C HIS A 2 12.75 -24.61 8.39
N GLU A 3 12.70 -24.66 7.06
CA GLU A 3 13.36 -23.67 6.22
C GLU A 3 12.39 -22.52 5.93
N ILE A 4 12.84 -21.30 6.25
CA ILE A 4 12.18 -20.06 5.82
C ILE A 4 12.29 -20.01 4.29
N ALA A 5 11.18 -19.70 3.62
CA ALA A 5 11.13 -19.69 2.16
C ALA A 5 12.10 -18.64 1.58
N LYS A 6 12.76 -19.00 0.48
CA LYS A 6 13.64 -18.13 -0.33
C LYS A 6 13.18 -18.18 -1.78
N TRP A 7 13.51 -17.13 -2.53
CA TRP A 7 13.21 -17.10 -3.95
C TRP A 7 14.01 -18.12 -4.74
N ASP A 8 13.41 -18.58 -5.82
CA ASP A 8 14.09 -19.15 -6.98
C ASP A 8 13.92 -18.16 -8.14
N LEU A 9 14.78 -17.13 -8.17
CA LEU A 9 14.81 -16.13 -9.25
C LEU A 9 15.54 -16.65 -10.49
N ASP A 10 16.55 -17.53 -10.33
CA ASP A 10 17.40 -18.02 -11.42
C ASP A 10 16.59 -18.76 -12.50
N ARG A 11 15.48 -19.42 -12.15
CA ARG A 11 14.62 -20.08 -13.14
C ARG A 11 13.91 -19.13 -14.10
N LEU A 12 13.77 -17.84 -13.78
CA LEU A 12 13.04 -16.87 -14.61
C LEU A 12 13.84 -16.45 -15.84
N TYR A 13 15.18 -16.45 -15.74
CA TYR A 13 16.10 -16.16 -16.84
C TYR A 13 17.25 -17.18 -16.84
N SER A 14 17.25 -18.08 -17.83
CA SER A 14 18.23 -19.17 -17.94
C SER A 14 19.60 -18.76 -18.49
N ASN A 15 19.70 -17.56 -19.09
CA ASN A 15 20.92 -16.92 -19.58
C ASN A 15 20.82 -15.41 -19.27
N GLU A 16 21.95 -14.74 -19.00
CA GLU A 16 22.02 -13.33 -18.58
C GLU A 16 21.44 -12.31 -19.58
N ASP A 17 20.98 -12.74 -20.76
CA ASP A 17 20.50 -11.81 -21.79
C ASP A 17 19.00 -11.49 -21.66
N ILE A 18 18.71 -10.55 -20.75
CA ILE A 18 17.38 -10.00 -20.48
C ILE A 18 16.85 -9.18 -21.68
N LEU A 19 17.73 -8.57 -22.48
CA LEU A 19 17.36 -7.54 -23.46
C LEU A 19 17.05 -8.10 -24.84
N ILE A 20 17.75 -9.15 -25.31
CA ILE A 20 17.55 -9.69 -26.66
C ILE A 20 16.07 -10.00 -26.97
N PRO A 21 15.32 -10.77 -26.14
CA PRO A 21 13.93 -11.09 -26.46
C PRO A 21 13.04 -9.85 -26.58
N ILE A 22 13.30 -8.83 -25.76
CA ILE A 22 12.56 -7.56 -25.78
C ILE A 22 12.84 -6.82 -27.09
N LEU A 23 14.10 -6.73 -27.50
CA LEU A 23 14.50 -6.03 -28.72
C LEU A 23 13.95 -6.71 -29.98
N GLU A 24 13.94 -8.05 -30.03
CA GLU A 24 13.35 -8.80 -31.15
C GLU A 24 11.83 -8.59 -31.24
N LEU A 25 11.11 -8.67 -30.13
CA LEU A 25 9.66 -8.41 -30.08
C LEU A 25 9.35 -6.97 -30.47
N LYS A 26 10.19 -6.02 -30.05
CA LYS A 26 10.09 -4.61 -30.43
C LYS A 26 10.22 -4.46 -31.94
N GLU A 27 11.29 -4.97 -32.56
CA GLU A 27 11.46 -4.88 -34.01
C GLU A 27 10.28 -5.50 -34.78
N GLN A 28 9.82 -6.68 -34.34
CA GLN A 28 8.66 -7.34 -34.93
C GLN A 28 7.39 -6.50 -34.83
N TYR A 29 7.10 -5.93 -33.66
CA TYR A 29 5.93 -5.07 -33.46
C TYR A 29 6.02 -3.80 -34.33
N PHE A 30 7.20 -3.19 -34.44
CA PHE A 30 7.36 -1.99 -35.25
C PHE A 30 7.09 -2.23 -36.75
N VAL A 31 7.37 -3.44 -37.24
CA VAL A 31 7.08 -3.85 -38.63
C VAL A 31 5.61 -4.24 -38.81
N THR A 32 5.06 -5.03 -37.89
CA THR A 32 3.75 -5.69 -38.07
C THR A 32 2.57 -4.90 -37.53
N LYS A 33 2.78 -4.11 -36.46
CA LYS A 33 1.73 -3.48 -35.64
C LYS A 33 0.71 -4.48 -35.09
N ASP A 34 1.13 -5.73 -34.88
CA ASP A 34 0.30 -6.80 -34.36
C ASP A 34 0.10 -6.67 -32.83
N ILE A 35 -1.16 -6.78 -32.38
CA ILE A 35 -1.56 -6.59 -30.98
C ILE A 35 -1.05 -7.73 -30.08
N ASP A 36 -1.00 -8.98 -30.58
CA ASP A 36 -0.46 -10.09 -29.81
C ASP A 36 1.05 -9.93 -29.59
N ILE A 37 1.76 -9.38 -30.58
CA ILE A 37 3.19 -9.05 -30.46
C ILE A 37 3.39 -7.90 -29.46
N LEU A 38 2.54 -6.87 -29.49
CA LEU A 38 2.56 -5.80 -28.49
C LEU A 38 2.36 -6.35 -27.07
N SER A 39 1.37 -7.22 -26.87
CA SER A 39 1.11 -7.81 -25.56
C SER A 39 2.32 -8.61 -25.05
N LYS A 40 2.95 -9.42 -25.91
CA LYS A 40 4.19 -10.14 -25.57
C LYS A 40 5.36 -9.20 -25.26
N LEU A 41 5.49 -8.10 -26.01
CA LEU A 41 6.54 -7.10 -25.79
C LEU A 41 6.37 -6.43 -24.41
N ILE A 42 5.15 -6.04 -24.05
CA ILE A 42 4.82 -5.47 -22.74
C ILE A 42 5.17 -6.45 -21.63
N GLN A 43 4.69 -7.71 -21.72
CA GLN A 43 4.99 -8.74 -20.73
C GLN A 43 6.50 -9.00 -20.58
N ALA A 44 7.25 -9.00 -21.68
CA ALA A 44 8.70 -9.19 -21.63
C ALA A 44 9.43 -8.03 -20.94
N ILE A 45 8.97 -6.79 -21.15
CA ILE A 45 9.50 -5.60 -20.47
C ILE A 45 9.17 -5.63 -18.98
N GLU A 46 7.92 -5.94 -18.61
CA GLU A 46 7.49 -6.04 -17.22
C GLU A 46 8.24 -7.15 -16.47
N LYS A 47 8.37 -8.33 -17.09
CA LYS A 47 9.17 -9.44 -16.56
C LYS A 47 10.60 -8.98 -16.25
N ALA A 48 11.24 -8.26 -17.16
CA ALA A 48 12.59 -7.75 -16.96
C ALA A 48 12.66 -6.70 -15.83
N GLU A 49 11.71 -5.77 -15.79
CA GLU A 49 11.62 -4.72 -14.77
C GLU A 49 11.45 -5.32 -13.37
N TYR A 50 10.48 -6.22 -13.20
CA TYR A 50 10.21 -6.90 -11.93
C TYR A 50 11.33 -7.85 -11.53
N TYR A 51 11.96 -8.54 -12.47
CA TYR A 51 13.14 -9.37 -12.18
C TYR A 51 14.30 -8.53 -11.63
N LEU A 52 14.63 -7.41 -12.28
CA LEU A 52 15.69 -6.51 -11.83
C LEU A 52 15.34 -5.85 -10.48
N TYR A 53 14.07 -5.53 -10.25
CA TYR A 53 13.58 -5.06 -8.97
C TYR A 53 13.78 -6.11 -7.86
N CYS A 54 13.40 -7.36 -8.10
CA CYS A 54 13.63 -8.46 -7.15
C CYS A 54 15.13 -8.65 -6.87
N ARG A 55 15.99 -8.63 -7.90
CA ARG A 55 17.44 -8.71 -7.72
C ARG A 55 18.02 -7.59 -6.88
N SER A 56 17.50 -6.37 -7.03
CA SER A 56 17.92 -5.24 -6.21
C SER A 56 17.54 -5.38 -4.72
N ALA A 57 16.57 -6.25 -4.41
CA ALA A 57 16.17 -6.58 -3.05
C ALA A 57 16.93 -7.77 -2.44
N GLU A 58 17.47 -8.69 -3.24
CA GLU A 58 18.29 -9.82 -2.76
C GLU A 58 19.72 -9.41 -2.42
N GLU A 59 20.38 -8.67 -3.31
CA GLU A 59 21.82 -8.41 -3.26
C GLU A 59 22.15 -6.92 -3.31
N SER A 60 23.34 -6.54 -2.86
CA SER A 60 23.86 -5.20 -3.10
C SER A 60 23.94 -4.94 -4.61
N VAL A 61 23.17 -3.98 -5.10
CA VAL A 61 23.00 -3.68 -6.53
C VAL A 61 24.36 -3.56 -7.24
N SER A 62 24.62 -4.45 -8.20
CA SER A 62 25.79 -4.35 -9.08
C SER A 62 25.64 -3.19 -10.07
N SER A 63 26.75 -2.65 -10.57
CA SER A 63 26.74 -1.63 -11.63
C SER A 63 25.97 -2.09 -12.88
N ASP A 64 26.04 -3.38 -13.18
CA ASP A 64 25.45 -3.97 -14.37
C ASP A 64 23.92 -4.05 -14.27
N ASN A 65 23.39 -4.41 -13.08
CA ASN A 65 21.95 -4.39 -12.81
C ASN A 65 21.38 -2.97 -12.92
N THR A 66 22.14 -1.96 -12.50
CA THR A 66 21.73 -0.55 -12.62
C THR A 66 21.60 -0.13 -14.08
N ILE A 67 22.58 -0.46 -14.92
CA ILE A 67 22.57 -0.15 -16.36
C ILE A 67 21.40 -0.85 -17.05
N LEU A 68 21.16 -2.13 -16.74
CA LEU A 68 20.03 -2.89 -17.29
C LEU A 68 18.70 -2.27 -16.89
N THR A 69 18.57 -1.84 -15.63
CA THR A 69 17.34 -1.20 -15.12
C THR A 69 17.02 0.09 -15.87
N VAL A 70 18.03 0.91 -16.15
CA VAL A 70 17.86 2.14 -16.95
C VAL A 70 17.38 1.80 -18.36
N LYS A 71 18.02 0.84 -19.03
CA LYS A 71 17.65 0.44 -20.40
C LYS A 71 16.22 -0.12 -20.48
N VAL A 72 15.81 -0.96 -19.52
CA VAL A 72 14.44 -1.50 -19.47
C VAL A 72 13.42 -0.39 -19.26
N LYS A 73 13.70 0.59 -18.39
CA LYS A 73 12.83 1.77 -18.20
C LYS A 73 12.72 2.65 -19.44
N GLU A 74 13.82 2.82 -20.19
CA GLU A 74 13.81 3.53 -21.48
C GLU A 74 12.93 2.79 -22.50
N LEU A 75 13.05 1.46 -22.60
CA LEU A 75 12.23 0.64 -23.49
C LEU A 75 10.73 0.69 -23.11
N LYS A 76 10.40 0.59 -21.81
CA LYS A 76 9.04 0.79 -21.30
C LYS A 76 8.48 2.13 -21.74
N SER A 77 9.24 3.21 -21.53
CA SER A 77 8.84 4.56 -21.89
C SER A 77 8.59 4.73 -23.39
N GLU A 78 9.43 4.12 -24.24
CA GLU A 78 9.28 4.15 -25.70
C GLU A 78 8.01 3.41 -26.15
N VAL A 79 7.76 2.20 -25.62
CA VAL A 79 6.55 1.42 -25.93
C VAL A 79 5.29 2.16 -25.47
N GLN A 80 5.30 2.75 -24.26
CA GLN A 80 4.20 3.57 -23.75
C GLN A 80 3.88 4.77 -24.64
N GLN A 81 4.89 5.44 -25.20
CA GLN A 81 4.66 6.57 -26.12
C GLN A 81 3.98 6.12 -27.42
N ILE A 82 4.34 4.95 -27.92
CA ILE A 82 3.80 4.42 -29.18
C ILE A 82 2.34 3.98 -29.02
N THR A 83 2.02 3.29 -27.91
CA THR A 83 0.64 2.87 -27.63
C THR A 83 -0.27 4.07 -27.36
N LYS A 84 0.24 5.11 -26.68
CA LYS A 84 -0.52 6.36 -26.44
C LYS A 84 -0.74 7.18 -27.73
N GLN A 85 0.24 7.21 -28.64
CA GLN A 85 0.10 7.87 -29.95
C GLN A 85 -0.95 7.22 -30.87
N SER A 86 -1.27 5.93 -30.70
CA SER A 86 -2.34 5.26 -31.44
C SER A 86 -3.75 5.51 -30.90
N GLU A 87 -3.89 5.95 -29.64
CA GLU A 87 -5.20 6.07 -28.98
C GLU A 87 -5.77 7.49 -29.01
N VAL A 88 -4.95 8.56 -29.02
CA VAL A 88 -5.44 9.93 -29.23
C VAL A 88 -4.30 10.81 -29.80
N GLU A 89 -4.54 11.53 -30.91
CA GLU A 89 -3.81 12.78 -31.22
C GLU A 89 -4.20 13.84 -30.16
N THR A 90 -3.68 13.72 -28.94
CA THR A 90 -3.73 14.81 -27.96
C THR A 90 -2.30 15.14 -27.55
N SER A 91 -2.05 16.44 -27.50
CA SER A 91 -0.75 17.04 -27.26
C SER A 91 -0.10 16.49 -25.99
N ASP A 92 0.81 15.53 -26.12
CA ASP A 92 1.94 15.42 -25.21
C ASP A 92 2.82 16.65 -25.45
N ASN A 93 2.36 17.78 -24.91
CA ASN A 93 3.04 19.05 -24.97
C ASN A 93 4.37 18.88 -24.26
N ILE A 94 5.45 19.44 -24.81
CA ILE A 94 6.79 19.51 -24.19
C ILE A 94 6.68 19.89 -22.70
N ASN A 95 5.72 20.75 -22.35
CA ASN A 95 5.40 21.16 -20.99
C ASN A 95 5.03 20.00 -20.04
N THR A 96 4.26 19.00 -20.49
CA THR A 96 3.85 17.86 -19.64
C THR A 96 5.05 16.96 -19.29
N ARG A 97 5.94 16.73 -20.26
CA ARG A 97 7.18 15.99 -20.04
C ARG A 97 8.10 16.72 -19.08
N LEU A 98 8.31 18.03 -19.31
CA LEU A 98 9.12 18.86 -18.41
C LEU A 98 8.59 18.85 -16.97
N ILE A 99 7.27 18.97 -16.77
CA ILE A 99 6.67 18.89 -15.44
C ILE A 99 6.92 17.53 -14.79
N LYS A 100 6.83 16.42 -15.54
CA LYS A 100 7.09 15.07 -15.01
C LYS A 100 8.56 14.92 -14.57
N ASP A 101 9.49 15.39 -15.40
CA ASP A 101 10.93 15.37 -15.10
C ASP A 101 11.24 16.23 -13.86
N GLU A 102 10.63 17.41 -13.74
CA GLU A 102 10.76 18.27 -12.56
C GLU A 102 10.16 17.65 -11.29
N LEU A 103 8.96 17.06 -11.36
CA LEU A 103 8.36 16.34 -10.23
C LEU A 103 9.28 15.22 -9.73
N SER A 104 9.85 14.44 -10.66
CA SER A 104 10.81 13.37 -10.34
C SER A 104 12.09 13.91 -9.70
N ALA A 105 12.56 15.08 -10.14
CA ALA A 105 13.72 15.74 -9.53
C ALA A 105 13.45 16.17 -8.08
N TRP A 106 12.25 16.70 -7.79
CA TRP A 106 11.85 17.09 -6.43
C TRP A 106 11.60 15.89 -5.51
N GLU A 107 11.05 14.79 -6.02
CA GLU A 107 10.98 13.52 -5.29
C GLU A 107 12.38 13.02 -4.92
N ASN A 108 13.32 13.02 -5.87
CA ASN A 108 14.71 12.66 -5.61
C ASN A 108 15.38 13.58 -4.58
N MET A 109 15.06 14.88 -4.60
CA MET A 109 15.53 15.83 -3.58
C MET A 109 14.99 15.48 -2.19
N TYR A 110 13.70 15.13 -2.07
CA TYR A 110 13.12 14.65 -0.82
C TYR A 110 13.86 13.40 -0.30
N ILE A 111 14.11 12.42 -1.17
CA ILE A 111 14.82 11.19 -0.79
C ILE A 111 16.23 11.51 -0.27
N GLN A 112 16.97 12.38 -0.97
CA GLN A 112 18.32 12.80 -0.56
C GLN A 112 18.31 13.55 0.77
N LEU A 113 17.35 14.45 0.98
CA LEU A 113 17.20 15.19 2.24
C LEU A 113 16.89 14.24 3.40
N ARG A 114 15.93 13.33 3.23
CA ARG A 114 15.57 12.33 4.24
C ARG A 114 16.75 11.43 4.59
N ASN A 115 17.52 10.99 3.60
CA ASN A 115 18.69 10.13 3.82
C ASN A 115 19.85 10.86 4.51
N LYS A 116 19.89 12.20 4.47
CA LYS A 116 20.87 13.02 5.20
C LYS A 116 20.54 13.25 6.67
N ILE A 117 19.31 12.97 7.10
CA ILE A 117 18.93 13.14 8.50
C ILE A 117 19.62 12.08 9.34
N GLU A 118 20.46 12.55 10.26
CA GLU A 118 21.20 11.73 11.24
C GLU A 118 20.75 12.07 12.66
N ILE A 119 20.57 11.05 13.49
CA ILE A 119 20.15 11.16 14.88
C ILE A 119 21.23 10.55 15.75
N GLU A 120 21.84 11.34 16.62
CA GLU A 120 22.81 10.86 17.60
C GLU A 120 22.09 10.29 18.83
N TYR A 121 22.28 9.00 19.11
CA TYR A 121 21.75 8.32 20.29
C TYR A 121 22.78 7.34 20.86
N ASN A 122 23.07 7.44 22.16
CA ASN A 122 24.05 6.58 22.85
C ASN A 122 25.42 6.47 22.14
N ASN A 123 25.96 7.60 21.68
CA ASN A 123 27.21 7.70 20.90
C ASN A 123 27.20 6.93 19.56
N LYS A 124 26.02 6.58 19.04
CA LYS A 124 25.83 6.02 17.70
C LYS A 124 25.06 7.01 16.84
N GLN A 125 25.46 7.12 15.57
CA GLN A 125 24.66 7.82 14.57
C GLN A 125 23.65 6.85 13.97
N LEU A 126 22.38 7.21 14.06
CA LEU A 126 21.26 6.49 13.48
C LEU A 126 20.80 7.23 12.22
N SER A 127 20.59 6.49 11.14
CA SER A 127 19.85 7.02 9.99
C SER A 127 18.40 7.35 10.36
N PHE A 128 17.72 8.18 9.56
CA PHE A 128 16.28 8.41 9.69
C PHE A 128 15.48 7.11 9.83
N GLY A 129 15.77 6.10 9.00
CA GLY A 129 15.04 4.82 9.00
C GLY A 129 15.22 4.05 10.31
N GLN A 130 16.46 3.95 10.80
CA GLN A 130 16.76 3.30 12.07
C GLN A 130 16.13 4.03 13.26
N ALA A 131 16.28 5.36 13.31
CA ALA A 131 15.69 6.17 14.37
C ALA A 131 14.16 6.09 14.37
N ASN A 132 13.53 6.16 13.19
CA ASN A 132 12.07 6.01 13.08
C ASN A 132 11.62 4.61 13.51
N ASN A 133 12.36 3.56 13.16
CA ASN A 133 12.04 2.20 13.61
C ASN A 133 12.13 2.09 15.14
N ILE A 134 13.21 2.55 15.76
CA ILE A 134 13.36 2.53 17.22
C ILE A 134 12.26 3.36 17.89
N ALA A 135 12.00 4.57 17.36
CA ALA A 135 10.99 5.49 17.87
C ALA A 135 9.56 4.94 17.80
N MET A 136 9.27 3.99 16.90
CA MET A 136 7.92 3.42 16.76
C MET A 136 7.80 2.02 17.34
N ASN A 137 8.87 1.22 17.32
CA ASN A 137 8.78 -0.23 17.52
C ASN A 137 9.69 -0.77 18.63
N SER A 138 10.51 0.04 19.32
CA SER A 138 11.32 -0.47 20.44
C SER A 138 10.43 -0.91 21.61
N ASP A 139 10.67 -2.12 22.11
CA ASP A 139 10.03 -2.67 23.32
C ASP A 139 10.35 -1.84 24.57
N ASN A 140 11.50 -1.14 24.57
CA ASN A 140 11.89 -0.27 25.67
C ASN A 140 11.21 1.10 25.50
N GLU A 141 10.15 1.34 26.28
CA GLU A 141 9.40 2.62 26.27
C GLU A 141 10.29 3.84 26.43
N LYS A 142 11.31 3.79 27.28
CA LYS A 142 12.21 4.92 27.50
C LYS A 142 13.04 5.21 26.25
N GLU A 143 13.65 4.18 25.67
CA GLU A 143 14.43 4.32 24.43
C GLU A 143 13.53 4.83 23.30
N ARG A 144 12.33 4.26 23.17
CA ARG A 144 11.34 4.65 22.17
C ARG A 144 10.99 6.14 22.26
N LEU A 145 10.71 6.66 23.46
CA LEU A 145 10.39 8.07 23.69
C LEU A 145 11.60 8.99 23.44
N GLU A 146 12.78 8.65 23.97
CA GLU A 146 13.99 9.45 23.78
C GLU A 146 14.34 9.59 22.29
N VAL A 147 14.32 8.50 21.54
CA VAL A 147 14.61 8.53 20.10
C VAL A 147 13.52 9.24 19.31
N PHE A 148 12.25 9.14 19.73
CA PHE A 148 11.14 9.88 19.12
C PHE A 148 11.31 11.41 19.28
N GLU A 149 11.69 11.89 20.46
CA GLU A 149 11.96 13.31 20.73
C GLU A 149 13.16 13.83 19.93
N LEU A 150 14.24 13.05 19.86
CA LEU A 150 15.43 13.38 19.07
C LEU A 150 15.11 13.45 17.57
N LEU A 151 14.36 12.47 17.05
CA LEU A 151 13.91 12.46 15.66
C LEU A 151 13.02 13.67 15.35
N THR A 152 12.07 13.97 16.23
CA THR A 152 11.17 15.14 16.09
C THR A 152 11.96 16.44 16.07
N SER A 153 12.99 16.55 16.92
CA SER A 153 13.89 17.71 16.96
C SER A 153 14.76 17.83 15.70
N ALA A 154 15.23 16.71 15.15
CA ALA A 154 15.97 16.70 13.89
C ALA A 154 15.10 17.15 12.71
N LEU A 155 13.86 16.66 12.63
CA LEU A 155 12.88 17.09 11.62
C LEU A 155 12.54 18.57 11.75
N HIS A 156 12.36 19.08 12.97
CA HIS A 156 12.09 20.49 13.19
C HIS A 156 13.20 21.40 12.62
N LYS A 157 14.47 20.99 12.71
CA LYS A 157 15.61 21.76 12.15
C LYS A 157 15.58 21.83 10.62
N GLU A 158 15.09 20.80 9.96
CA GLU A 158 15.07 20.67 8.49
C GLU A 158 13.73 21.10 7.87
N LYS A 159 12.73 21.51 8.68
CA LYS A 159 11.36 21.74 8.22
C LYS A 159 11.26 22.73 7.06
N GLU A 160 12.08 23.78 7.02
CA GLU A 160 12.02 24.81 5.97
C GLU A 160 12.38 24.26 4.58
N ILE A 161 13.39 23.39 4.48
CA ILE A 161 13.77 22.82 3.19
C ILE A 161 12.76 21.77 2.73
N PHE A 162 12.21 20.96 3.65
CA PHE A 162 11.13 20.03 3.31
C PHE A 162 9.86 20.75 2.86
N ALA A 163 9.52 21.87 3.51
CA ALA A 163 8.40 22.72 3.11
C ALA A 163 8.62 23.27 1.70
N THR A 164 9.84 23.71 1.39
CA THR A 164 10.21 24.15 0.03
C THR A 164 9.94 23.06 -0.99
N VAL A 165 10.46 21.84 -0.77
CA VAL A 165 10.27 20.70 -1.69
C VAL A 165 8.79 20.37 -1.86
N LEU A 166 8.03 20.27 -0.76
CA LEU A 166 6.61 19.93 -0.82
C LEU A 166 5.80 21.00 -1.57
N ASN A 167 6.09 22.29 -1.38
CA ASN A 167 5.48 23.38 -2.14
C ASN A 167 5.77 23.30 -3.65
N GLN A 168 7.00 22.92 -4.04
CA GLN A 168 7.33 22.77 -5.47
C GLN A 168 6.53 21.63 -6.09
N ILE A 169 6.44 20.49 -5.41
CA ILE A 169 5.62 19.36 -5.84
C ILE A 169 4.14 19.77 -5.94
N GLY A 170 3.60 20.42 -4.92
CA GLY A 170 2.21 20.91 -4.92
C GLY A 170 1.93 21.87 -6.08
N ARG A 171 2.82 22.84 -6.34
CA ARG A 171 2.70 23.78 -7.46
C ARG A 171 2.73 23.07 -8.81
N LEU A 172 3.66 22.13 -8.99
CA LEU A 172 3.81 21.38 -10.24
C LEU A 172 2.61 20.46 -10.50
N ARG A 173 2.11 19.78 -9.47
CA ARG A 173 0.87 18.98 -9.57
C ARG A 173 -0.34 19.86 -9.93
N ASN A 174 -0.51 21.01 -9.27
CA ASN A 174 -1.57 21.97 -9.61
C ASN A 174 -1.45 22.47 -11.06
N THR A 175 -0.24 22.77 -11.52
CA THR A 175 0.03 23.22 -12.90
C THR A 175 -0.27 22.13 -13.92
N LYS A 176 0.15 20.88 -13.64
CA LYS A 176 -0.17 19.69 -14.44
C LYS A 176 -1.69 19.48 -14.55
N SER A 177 -2.40 19.65 -13.43
CA SER A 177 -3.86 19.52 -13.35
C SER A 177 -4.58 20.55 -14.24
N ASN A 178 -4.21 21.83 -14.12
CA ASN A 178 -4.82 22.91 -14.91
C ASN A 178 -4.54 22.74 -16.42
N ALA A 179 -3.35 22.25 -16.80
CA ALA A 179 -2.98 22.05 -18.19
C ALA A 179 -3.72 20.87 -18.87
N LYS A 180 -4.17 19.86 -18.10
CA LYS A 180 -4.84 18.65 -18.59
C LYS A 180 -6.37 18.69 -18.42
N GLU A 181 -7.02 19.83 -18.72
CA GLU A 181 -8.48 20.04 -18.78
C GLU A 181 -9.17 20.56 -17.50
N ASP A 182 -8.56 21.47 -16.73
CA ASP A 182 -9.19 22.07 -15.53
C ASP A 182 -9.74 21.05 -14.51
N ARG A 183 -9.20 19.82 -14.47
CA ARG A 183 -9.58 18.81 -13.49
C ARG A 183 -8.80 19.01 -12.20
N GLU A 184 -9.48 18.99 -11.06
CA GLU A 184 -8.81 19.02 -9.76
C GLU A 184 -7.94 17.77 -9.55
N ILE A 185 -6.82 17.90 -8.84
CA ILE A 185 -5.88 16.79 -8.57
C ILE A 185 -6.61 15.56 -7.99
N LEU A 186 -7.58 15.79 -7.09
CA LEU A 186 -8.38 14.74 -6.47
C LEU A 186 -9.21 13.97 -7.51
N VAL A 187 -9.86 14.65 -8.45
CA VAL A 187 -10.64 14.02 -9.52
C VAL A 187 -9.76 13.13 -10.39
N GLY A 188 -8.54 13.59 -10.70
CA GLY A 188 -7.55 12.78 -11.41
C GLY A 188 -7.16 11.51 -10.65
N SER A 189 -6.90 11.64 -9.34
CA SER A 189 -6.59 10.49 -8.47
C SER A 189 -7.76 9.50 -8.36
N LEU A 190 -9.00 10.00 -8.24
CA LEU A 190 -10.20 9.17 -8.18
C LEU A 190 -10.42 8.38 -9.47
N HIS A 191 -10.24 9.04 -10.62
CA HIS A 191 -10.31 8.38 -11.92
C HIS A 191 -9.26 7.27 -12.08
N ALA A 192 -8.01 7.55 -11.71
CA ALA A 192 -6.94 6.54 -11.71
C ALA A 192 -7.24 5.36 -10.78
N ASN A 193 -8.03 5.59 -9.74
CA ASN A 193 -8.49 4.56 -8.81
C ASN A 193 -9.85 3.93 -9.18
N GLY A 194 -10.45 4.29 -10.32
CA GLY A 194 -11.77 3.79 -10.75
C GLY A 194 -12.91 4.10 -9.76
N ILE A 195 -12.76 5.15 -8.95
CA ILE A 195 -13.67 5.57 -7.88
C ILE A 195 -14.33 6.89 -8.29
N SER A 196 -15.60 7.11 -7.90
CA SER A 196 -16.26 8.41 -8.06
C SER A 196 -16.20 9.26 -6.79
N GLU A 197 -16.39 10.57 -6.90
CA GLU A 197 -16.46 11.47 -5.74
C GLU A 197 -17.54 11.05 -4.75
N THR A 198 -18.69 10.54 -5.23
CA THR A 198 -19.75 10.02 -4.37
C THR A 198 -19.29 8.84 -3.53
N VAL A 199 -18.51 7.92 -4.10
CA VAL A 199 -17.97 6.77 -3.38
C VAL A 199 -17.04 7.24 -2.27
N LEU A 200 -16.10 8.14 -2.58
CA LEU A 200 -15.19 8.72 -1.59
C LEU A 200 -15.95 9.44 -0.47
N LEU A 201 -16.95 10.24 -0.85
CA LEU A 201 -17.79 10.99 0.09
C LEU A 201 -18.52 10.04 1.05
N GLN A 202 -19.18 8.99 0.54
CA GLN A 202 -19.91 8.07 1.41
C GLN A 202 -19.00 7.25 2.32
N MET A 203 -17.81 6.87 1.84
CA MET A 203 -16.78 6.23 2.68
C MET A 203 -16.38 7.13 3.86
N TRP A 204 -16.15 8.42 3.61
CA TRP A 204 -15.81 9.37 4.67
C TRP A 204 -16.99 9.75 5.55
N ASN A 205 -18.22 9.81 5.02
CA ASN A 205 -19.42 10.01 5.83
C ASN A 205 -19.61 8.86 6.83
N ALA A 206 -19.49 7.60 6.38
CA ALA A 206 -19.56 6.44 7.27
C ALA A 206 -18.47 6.46 8.35
N THR A 207 -17.27 6.93 8.00
CA THR A 207 -16.19 7.13 8.96
C THR A 207 -16.53 8.20 10.01
N GLU A 208 -17.10 9.32 9.58
CA GLU A 208 -17.49 10.42 10.48
C GLU A 208 -18.61 10.02 11.44
N GLU A 209 -19.68 9.39 10.92
CA GLU A 209 -20.82 8.94 11.73
C GLU A 209 -20.42 7.87 12.77
N ASN A 210 -19.33 7.14 12.53
CA ASN A 210 -18.81 6.12 13.45
C ASN A 210 -17.60 6.60 14.27
N LEU A 211 -17.19 7.88 14.14
CA LEU A 211 -15.99 8.42 14.79
C LEU A 211 -16.06 8.29 16.32
N ASP A 212 -17.21 8.55 16.93
CA ASP A 212 -17.39 8.44 18.38
C ASP A 212 -17.07 7.04 18.90
N LYS A 213 -17.46 5.99 18.15
CA LYS A 213 -17.17 4.60 18.52
C LYS A 213 -15.68 4.30 18.39
N LEU A 214 -15.04 4.74 17.32
CA LEU A 214 -13.59 4.59 17.12
C LEU A 214 -12.78 5.34 18.19
N VAL A 215 -13.23 6.53 18.56
CA VAL A 215 -12.62 7.33 19.64
C VAL A 215 -12.85 6.69 21.01
N SER A 216 -14.01 6.06 21.23
CA SER A 216 -14.34 5.46 22.53
C SER A 216 -13.34 4.39 22.95
N VAL A 217 -12.79 3.62 22.00
CA VAL A 217 -11.81 2.55 22.29
C VAL A 217 -10.43 3.09 22.63
N LEU A 218 -10.11 4.35 22.29
CA LEU A 218 -8.87 5.00 22.74
C LEU A 218 -8.75 5.01 24.27
N ASN A 219 -9.88 5.01 24.99
CA ASN A 219 -9.88 4.93 26.45
C ASN A 219 -9.24 3.65 27.00
N VAL A 220 -9.31 2.54 26.26
CA VAL A 220 -8.66 1.28 26.68
C VAL A 220 -7.14 1.44 26.70
N TYR A 221 -6.61 2.21 25.75
CA TYR A 221 -5.17 2.41 25.60
C TYR A 221 -4.58 3.45 26.53
N LYS A 222 -5.40 4.22 27.26
CA LYS A 222 -4.93 5.22 28.23
C LYS A 222 -4.23 4.62 29.45
N LYS A 223 -4.40 3.32 29.74
CA LYS A 223 -3.76 2.61 30.88
C LYS A 223 -3.87 3.37 32.22
N GLY A 224 -5.01 4.02 32.49
CA GLY A 224 -5.26 4.80 33.71
C GLY A 224 -4.87 6.28 33.65
N LYS A 225 -4.33 6.78 32.53
CA LYS A 225 -4.10 8.20 32.27
C LYS A 225 -5.40 8.91 31.87
N ALA A 226 -5.47 10.23 32.10
CA ALA A 226 -6.62 11.04 31.66
C ALA A 226 -6.67 11.22 30.14
N SER A 227 -5.50 11.24 29.50
CA SER A 227 -5.30 11.45 28.06
C SER A 227 -4.18 10.55 27.53
N ILE A 228 -4.08 10.45 26.21
CA ILE A 228 -3.07 9.67 25.48
C ILE A 228 -2.51 10.54 24.35
N THR A 229 -1.20 10.47 24.09
CA THR A 229 -0.59 11.15 22.94
C THR A 229 -0.71 10.30 21.66
N TRP A 230 -0.51 10.92 20.50
CA TRP A 230 -0.38 10.19 19.23
C TRP A 230 0.72 9.13 19.30
N HIS A 231 1.89 9.46 19.86
CA HIS A 231 3.00 8.50 19.93
C HIS A 231 2.66 7.30 20.83
N GLU A 232 2.05 7.54 21.98
CA GLU A 232 1.59 6.46 22.85
C GLU A 232 0.58 5.56 22.13
N LEU A 233 -0.42 6.15 21.45
CA LEU A 233 -1.43 5.40 20.72
C LEU A 233 -0.83 4.54 19.60
N MET A 234 0.07 5.12 18.80
CA MET A 234 0.66 4.44 17.65
C MET A 234 1.75 3.42 18.02
N THR A 235 2.18 3.41 19.29
CA THR A 235 3.22 2.49 19.80
C THR A 235 2.73 1.57 20.92
N VAL A 236 1.40 1.49 21.13
CA VAL A 236 0.83 0.52 22.06
C VAL A 236 1.16 -0.89 21.57
N ASN A 237 1.94 -1.64 22.35
CA ASN A 237 2.05 -3.10 22.20
C ASN A 237 1.33 -3.81 23.35
N GLU A 238 0.77 -4.98 23.07
CA GLU A 238 0.27 -5.87 24.12
C GLU A 238 1.41 -6.73 24.66
N ASN A 239 1.46 -6.94 25.97
CA ASN A 239 2.55 -7.69 26.62
C ASN A 239 2.60 -9.19 26.23
N ASN A 240 1.64 -9.67 25.44
CA ASN A 240 1.44 -11.07 25.08
C ASN A 240 1.62 -11.32 23.57
N GLU A 241 2.53 -10.59 22.89
CA GLU A 241 2.77 -10.83 21.46
C GLU A 241 3.21 -12.29 21.21
N VAL A 242 2.30 -13.03 20.57
CA VAL A 242 2.49 -14.44 20.26
C VAL A 242 3.42 -14.55 19.05
N ILE A 243 4.53 -15.24 19.23
CA ILE A 243 5.41 -15.62 18.13
C ILE A 243 4.79 -16.80 17.39
N ILE A 244 4.42 -16.59 16.13
CA ILE A 244 3.92 -17.61 15.22
C ILE A 244 5.09 -18.09 14.36
N PRO A 245 5.56 -19.35 14.50
CA PRO A 245 6.59 -19.88 13.61
C PRO A 245 6.13 -19.88 12.15
N PHE A 246 7.05 -19.62 11.20
CA PHE A 246 6.70 -19.51 9.77
C PHE A 246 5.89 -20.72 9.25
N SER A 247 6.27 -21.94 9.62
CA SER A 247 5.53 -23.15 9.22
C SER A 247 4.09 -23.18 9.73
N ILE A 248 3.83 -22.61 10.91
CA ILE A 248 2.48 -22.49 11.49
C ILE A 248 1.70 -21.39 10.77
N ALA A 249 2.35 -20.27 10.44
CA ALA A 249 1.74 -19.23 9.62
C ALA A 249 1.31 -19.76 8.23
N VAL A 250 2.15 -20.54 7.56
CA VAL A 250 1.80 -21.17 6.27
C VAL A 250 0.58 -22.08 6.41
N GLN A 251 0.51 -22.88 7.48
CA GLN A 251 -0.64 -23.73 7.74
C GLN A 251 -1.91 -22.91 8.01
N ASN A 252 -1.81 -21.87 8.84
CA ASN A 252 -2.93 -20.97 9.14
C ASN A 252 -3.46 -20.28 7.87
N VAL A 253 -2.56 -19.83 6.98
CA VAL A 253 -2.91 -19.25 5.67
C VAL A 253 -3.66 -20.27 4.83
N PHE A 254 -3.15 -21.50 4.73
CA PHE A 254 -3.79 -22.57 3.98
C PHE A 254 -5.21 -22.85 4.51
N ASP A 255 -5.36 -23.05 5.83
CA ASP A 255 -6.65 -23.37 6.45
C ASP A 255 -7.65 -22.21 6.37
N ALA A 256 -7.18 -20.97 6.53
CA ALA A 256 -8.00 -19.77 6.38
C ALA A 256 -8.55 -19.65 4.95
N PHE A 257 -7.71 -19.85 3.94
CA PHE A 257 -8.11 -19.72 2.54
C PHE A 257 -9.00 -20.87 2.08
N LYS A 258 -8.76 -22.07 2.62
CA LYS A 258 -9.59 -23.25 2.35
C LYS A 258 -11.04 -23.06 2.81
N ASN A 259 -11.28 -22.24 3.85
CA ASN A 259 -12.63 -21.87 4.27
C ASN A 259 -13.38 -20.98 3.26
N ILE A 260 -12.64 -20.34 2.35
CA ILE A 260 -13.20 -19.59 1.21
C ILE A 260 -13.37 -20.53 0.03
N ASP A 261 -12.27 -21.13 -0.45
CA ASP A 261 -12.28 -22.11 -1.54
C ASP A 261 -10.98 -22.95 -1.53
N GLU A 262 -11.06 -24.22 -1.96
CA GLU A 262 -9.90 -25.11 -2.02
C GLU A 262 -8.84 -24.60 -3.00
N GLU A 263 -9.24 -24.12 -4.18
CA GLU A 263 -8.31 -23.64 -5.22
C GLU A 263 -7.42 -22.51 -4.69
N LEU A 264 -7.98 -21.65 -3.84
CA LEU A 264 -7.24 -20.54 -3.25
C LEU A 264 -6.17 -21.01 -2.26
N ALA A 265 -6.50 -22.00 -1.43
CA ALA A 265 -5.57 -22.60 -0.49
C ALA A 265 -4.43 -23.32 -1.22
N GLU A 266 -4.76 -24.05 -2.29
CA GLU A 266 -3.77 -24.74 -3.12
C GLU A 266 -2.83 -23.75 -3.81
N PHE A 267 -3.37 -22.66 -4.38
CA PHE A 267 -2.55 -21.61 -4.97
C PHE A 267 -1.55 -21.02 -3.96
N ALA A 268 -2.00 -20.67 -2.75
CA ALA A 268 -1.12 -20.10 -1.74
C ALA A 268 -0.01 -21.07 -1.29
N ARG A 269 -0.36 -22.35 -1.13
CA ARG A 269 0.60 -23.41 -0.84
C ARG A 269 1.63 -23.56 -1.96
N ASP A 270 1.17 -23.60 -3.20
CA ASP A 270 2.02 -23.81 -4.37
C ASP A 270 2.95 -22.61 -4.59
N ALA A 271 2.50 -21.38 -4.33
CA ALA A 271 3.35 -20.19 -4.35
C ALA A 271 4.53 -20.34 -3.36
N ILE A 272 4.26 -20.78 -2.14
CA ILE A 272 5.31 -20.96 -1.13
C ILE A 272 6.25 -22.13 -1.49
N VAL A 273 5.69 -23.29 -1.85
CA VAL A 273 6.47 -24.51 -2.17
C VAL A 273 7.33 -24.32 -3.40
N ASN A 274 6.85 -23.59 -4.41
CA ASN A 274 7.59 -23.31 -5.64
C ASN A 274 8.55 -22.12 -5.50
N GLY A 275 8.87 -21.66 -4.29
CA GLY A 275 9.89 -20.62 -4.08
C GLY A 275 9.49 -19.23 -4.58
N TRP A 276 8.21 -18.86 -4.49
CA TRP A 276 7.75 -17.49 -4.80
C TRP A 276 7.96 -16.54 -3.63
N VAL A 277 8.09 -17.06 -2.41
CA VAL A 277 8.22 -16.25 -1.19
C VAL A 277 9.67 -16.26 -0.71
N ASP A 278 10.22 -15.08 -0.48
CA ASP A 278 11.44 -14.87 0.30
C ASP A 278 11.08 -14.15 1.60
N ALA A 279 11.08 -14.90 2.70
CA ALA A 279 10.61 -14.45 4.00
C ALA A 279 11.73 -14.21 5.03
N GLU A 280 12.98 -14.57 4.69
CA GLU A 280 14.10 -14.47 5.63
C GLU A 280 14.46 -13.00 5.93
N PRO A 281 14.50 -12.58 7.22
CA PRO A 281 14.94 -11.25 7.59
C PRO A 281 16.43 -11.04 7.30
N ARG A 282 16.78 -9.90 6.68
CA ARG A 282 18.16 -9.49 6.39
C ARG A 282 18.29 -7.97 6.55
N ASP A 283 19.44 -7.49 7.01
CA ASP A 283 19.67 -6.05 7.26
C ASP A 283 19.50 -5.16 6.02
N SER A 284 19.77 -5.70 4.83
CA SER A 284 19.61 -5.01 3.55
C SER A 284 18.16 -4.95 3.06
N LYS A 285 17.25 -5.72 3.67
CA LYS A 285 15.87 -5.86 3.21
C LYS A 285 15.00 -4.80 3.90
N PRO A 286 14.31 -3.93 3.12
CA PRO A 286 13.47 -2.90 3.71
C PRO A 286 12.34 -3.54 4.55
N PRO A 287 11.90 -2.89 5.64
CA PRO A 287 10.74 -3.36 6.39
C PRO A 287 9.48 -3.31 5.52
N GLY A 288 8.59 -4.28 5.71
CA GLY A 288 7.37 -4.45 4.93
C GLY A 288 7.42 -5.65 3.98
N GLY A 289 6.63 -5.58 2.91
CA GLY A 289 6.62 -6.58 1.85
C GLY A 289 6.26 -5.99 0.49
N PHE A 290 6.51 -6.76 -0.55
CA PHE A 290 5.99 -6.47 -1.89
C PHE A 290 5.75 -7.77 -2.66
N CYS A 291 4.89 -7.69 -3.67
CA CYS A 291 4.61 -8.76 -4.62
C CYS A 291 4.88 -8.27 -6.05
N ALA A 292 5.84 -8.90 -6.73
CA ALA A 292 6.19 -8.60 -8.10
C ALA A 292 5.57 -9.64 -9.07
N PRO A 293 4.78 -9.24 -10.08
CA PRO A 293 4.12 -10.15 -11.00
C PRO A 293 5.01 -10.63 -12.15
N PHE A 294 4.81 -11.88 -12.56
CA PHE A 294 5.43 -12.53 -13.73
C PHE A 294 4.32 -13.15 -14.59
N PHE A 295 3.61 -12.31 -15.35
CA PHE A 295 2.37 -12.70 -16.05
C PHE A 295 2.55 -13.83 -17.06
N SER A 296 3.68 -13.86 -17.79
CA SER A 296 3.93 -14.91 -18.79
C SER A 296 4.06 -16.29 -18.15
N GLU A 297 4.66 -16.35 -16.95
CA GLU A 297 4.81 -17.58 -16.16
C GLU A 297 3.59 -17.86 -15.28
N LYS A 298 2.68 -16.88 -15.13
CA LYS A 298 1.56 -16.90 -14.17
C LYS A 298 2.03 -17.07 -12.72
N GLU A 299 3.15 -16.43 -12.41
CA GLU A 299 3.78 -16.47 -11.10
C GLU A 299 3.91 -15.08 -10.49
N SER A 300 4.33 -15.04 -9.22
CA SER A 300 4.78 -13.83 -8.54
C SER A 300 6.08 -14.07 -7.76
N ARG A 301 6.71 -12.99 -7.31
CA ARG A 301 7.78 -13.02 -6.31
C ARG A 301 7.43 -12.10 -5.15
N ILE A 302 7.28 -12.69 -3.98
CA ILE A 302 6.90 -12.05 -2.73
C ILE A 302 8.14 -11.86 -1.87
N SER A 303 8.43 -10.62 -1.51
CA SER A 303 9.53 -10.25 -0.62
C SER A 303 8.96 -9.80 0.71
N MET A 304 9.42 -10.35 1.83
CA MET A 304 9.07 -9.83 3.15
C MET A 304 10.13 -10.17 4.22
N CYS A 305 10.05 -9.52 5.38
CA CYS A 305 10.81 -9.89 6.57
C CYS A 305 9.87 -10.59 7.57
N TYR A 306 10.05 -11.88 7.79
CA TYR A 306 9.23 -12.66 8.73
C TYR A 306 9.91 -12.77 10.10
N ASP A 307 9.35 -12.11 11.11
CA ASP A 307 9.83 -12.11 12.49
C ASP A 307 8.95 -12.94 13.45
N GLY A 308 7.84 -13.48 12.95
CA GLY A 308 6.88 -14.27 13.73
C GLY A 308 5.80 -13.45 14.42
N SER A 309 5.82 -12.11 14.30
CA SER A 309 4.73 -11.25 14.73
C SER A 309 3.45 -11.49 13.92
N ILE A 310 2.30 -11.10 14.48
CA ILE A 310 1.01 -11.10 13.75
C ILE A 310 1.11 -10.24 12.48
N ASP A 311 1.85 -9.12 12.53
CA ASP A 311 2.10 -8.26 11.37
C ASP A 311 2.82 -9.01 10.25
N SER A 312 3.85 -9.80 10.56
CA SER A 312 4.52 -10.60 9.53
C SER A 312 3.61 -11.67 8.93
N VAL A 313 2.77 -12.35 9.73
CA VAL A 313 1.78 -13.31 9.19
C VAL A 313 0.76 -12.60 8.28
N ARG A 314 0.31 -11.42 8.68
CA ARG A 314 -0.58 -10.56 7.88
C ARG A 314 0.08 -10.16 6.57
N VAL A 315 1.34 -9.72 6.57
CA VAL A 315 2.08 -9.35 5.34
C VAL A 315 2.14 -10.55 4.40
N LEU A 316 2.42 -11.77 4.90
CA LEU A 316 2.40 -12.96 4.05
C LEU A 316 1.04 -13.15 3.35
N ALA A 317 -0.07 -13.01 4.09
CA ALA A 317 -1.41 -13.11 3.49
C ALA A 317 -1.70 -11.97 2.51
N HIS A 318 -1.30 -10.74 2.83
CA HIS A 318 -1.45 -9.56 1.97
C HIS A 318 -0.77 -9.77 0.61
N GLU A 319 0.50 -10.16 0.62
CA GLU A 319 1.27 -10.36 -0.62
C GLU A 319 0.77 -11.58 -1.42
N LEU A 320 0.28 -12.63 -0.74
CA LEU A 320 -0.40 -13.74 -1.41
C LEU A 320 -1.72 -13.30 -2.08
N GLY A 321 -2.42 -12.32 -1.51
CA GLY A 321 -3.59 -11.71 -2.13
C GLY A 321 -3.24 -10.97 -3.42
N HIS A 322 -2.14 -10.21 -3.43
CA HIS A 322 -1.60 -9.63 -4.67
C HIS A 322 -1.20 -10.72 -5.68
N ALA A 323 -0.51 -11.77 -5.25
CA ALA A 323 -0.13 -12.86 -6.14
C ALA A 323 -1.35 -13.55 -6.78
N TRP A 324 -2.42 -13.77 -6.00
CA TRP A 324 -3.66 -14.33 -6.51
C TRP A 324 -4.34 -13.39 -7.50
N HIS A 325 -4.34 -12.08 -7.22
CA HIS A 325 -4.87 -11.07 -8.13
C HIS A 325 -4.13 -11.09 -9.47
N PHE A 326 -2.81 -11.03 -9.45
CA PHE A 326 -1.97 -11.09 -10.64
C PHE A 326 -2.14 -12.41 -11.41
N TYR A 327 -2.25 -13.54 -10.69
CA TYR A 327 -2.55 -14.82 -11.32
C TYR A 327 -3.85 -14.78 -12.11
N ASN A 328 -4.93 -14.22 -11.56
CA ASN A 328 -6.21 -14.11 -12.27
C ASN A 328 -6.15 -13.16 -13.47
N MET A 329 -5.39 -12.06 -13.36
CA MET A 329 -5.16 -11.13 -14.46
C MET A 329 -4.29 -11.72 -15.57
N SER A 330 -3.39 -12.66 -15.26
CA SER A 330 -2.50 -13.32 -16.24
C SER A 330 -3.22 -14.10 -17.34
N PHE A 331 -4.52 -14.37 -17.16
CA PHE A 331 -5.35 -15.04 -18.16
C PHE A 331 -5.90 -14.09 -19.22
N GLU A 332 -5.66 -12.79 -19.09
CA GLU A 332 -6.10 -11.76 -20.02
C GLU A 332 -4.92 -11.21 -20.83
N GLN A 333 -5.19 -10.87 -22.08
CA GLN A 333 -4.24 -10.10 -22.88
C GLN A 333 -4.34 -8.63 -22.48
N ALA A 334 -3.20 -8.03 -22.13
CA ALA A 334 -3.08 -6.60 -21.88
C ALA A 334 -2.29 -5.94 -23.01
N THR A 335 -2.74 -4.77 -23.44
CA THR A 335 -2.05 -3.88 -24.39
C THR A 335 -1.49 -2.63 -23.72
N SER A 336 -1.50 -2.62 -22.38
CA SER A 336 -1.02 -1.54 -21.52
C SER A 336 -0.19 -2.15 -20.39
N PHE A 337 0.74 -1.37 -19.83
CA PHE A 337 1.53 -1.79 -18.67
C PHE A 337 0.68 -1.78 -17.40
N LEU A 338 0.96 -2.68 -16.47
CA LEU A 338 0.21 -2.88 -15.22
C LEU A 338 0.01 -1.57 -14.45
N ASP A 339 1.09 -0.80 -14.27
CA ASP A 339 1.06 0.48 -13.56
C ASP A 339 0.17 1.54 -14.24
N ASP A 340 -0.11 1.40 -15.54
CA ASP A 340 -0.99 2.31 -16.28
C ASP A 340 -2.49 1.97 -16.10
N TYR A 341 -2.84 0.71 -15.77
CA TYR A 341 -4.25 0.29 -15.78
C TYR A 341 -4.76 -0.40 -14.51
N LEU A 342 -3.92 -0.92 -13.60
CA LEU A 342 -4.39 -1.53 -12.35
C LEU A 342 -4.63 -0.45 -11.27
N PRO A 343 -5.89 -0.20 -10.87
CA PRO A 343 -6.17 0.77 -9.82
C PRO A 343 -5.69 0.26 -8.45
N MET A 344 -4.96 1.10 -7.70
CA MET A 344 -4.52 0.75 -6.33
C MET A 344 -5.70 0.37 -5.44
N SER A 345 -6.85 1.04 -5.59
CA SER A 345 -8.08 0.70 -4.86
C SER A 345 -8.47 -0.77 -4.98
N THR A 346 -8.38 -1.35 -6.18
CA THR A 346 -8.71 -2.76 -6.40
C THR A 346 -7.58 -3.70 -6.00
N ALA A 347 -6.32 -3.30 -6.23
CA ALA A 347 -5.16 -4.09 -5.81
C ALA A 347 -5.14 -4.26 -4.28
N GLU A 348 -5.33 -3.16 -3.54
CA GLU A 348 -5.36 -3.15 -2.08
C GLU A 348 -6.63 -3.81 -1.53
N SER A 349 -7.78 -3.70 -2.23
CA SER A 349 -8.97 -4.46 -1.84
C SER A 349 -8.73 -5.97 -1.88
N ALA A 350 -7.97 -6.45 -2.86
CA ALA A 350 -7.64 -7.86 -3.00
C ALA A 350 -6.67 -8.34 -1.92
N SER A 351 -5.56 -7.62 -1.71
CA SER A 351 -4.58 -7.98 -0.69
C SER A 351 -5.14 -7.88 0.73
N ILE A 352 -5.88 -6.81 1.06
CA ILE A 352 -6.48 -6.65 2.40
C ILE A 352 -7.61 -7.66 2.65
N PHE A 353 -8.34 -8.11 1.62
CA PHE A 353 -9.29 -9.21 1.77
C PHE A 353 -8.63 -10.48 2.33
N PHE A 354 -7.43 -10.82 1.86
CA PHE A 354 -6.71 -12.01 2.31
C PHE A 354 -6.27 -11.89 3.76
N GLU A 355 -5.85 -10.70 4.19
CA GLU A 355 -5.56 -10.42 5.60
C GLU A 355 -6.79 -10.61 6.47
N THR A 356 -7.93 -10.02 6.06
CA THR A 356 -9.17 -10.07 6.83
C THR A 356 -9.67 -11.51 6.96
N VAL A 357 -9.54 -12.33 5.91
CA VAL A 357 -9.83 -13.77 5.95
C VAL A 357 -8.94 -14.48 6.97
N LEU A 358 -7.61 -14.28 6.90
CA LEU A 358 -6.65 -14.91 7.81
C LEU A 358 -6.91 -14.52 9.26
N ILE A 359 -7.02 -13.22 9.55
CA ILE A 359 -7.14 -12.73 10.92
C ILE A 359 -8.47 -13.17 11.54
N ASN A 360 -9.57 -13.12 10.78
CA ASN A 360 -10.85 -13.64 11.26
C ASN A 360 -10.81 -15.14 11.53
N TYR A 361 -10.13 -15.92 10.67
CA TYR A 361 -9.91 -17.34 10.91
C TYR A 361 -9.15 -17.57 12.23
N LEU A 362 -8.04 -16.85 12.46
CA LEU A 362 -7.26 -16.98 13.69
C LEU A 362 -8.07 -16.65 14.94
N ILE A 363 -8.89 -15.58 14.91
CA ILE A 363 -9.76 -15.18 16.02
C ILE A 363 -10.83 -16.24 16.30
N GLN A 364 -11.38 -16.86 15.27
CA GLN A 364 -12.45 -17.85 15.38
C GLN A 364 -11.97 -19.23 15.83
N THR A 365 -10.70 -19.57 15.57
CA THR A 365 -10.16 -20.90 15.80
C THR A 365 -9.20 -21.00 16.99
N THR A 366 -8.72 -19.87 17.51
CA THR A 366 -7.87 -19.89 18.71
C THR A 366 -8.67 -20.26 19.97
N ASP A 367 -8.17 -21.24 20.71
CA ASP A 367 -8.67 -21.58 22.06
C ASP A 367 -8.05 -20.69 23.16
N SER A 368 -7.00 -19.94 22.84
CA SER A 368 -6.33 -19.04 23.79
C SER A 368 -7.02 -17.68 23.85
N ILE A 369 -7.52 -17.33 25.04
CA ILE A 369 -8.12 -16.02 25.33
C ILE A 369 -7.09 -14.89 25.09
N ASP A 370 -5.84 -15.09 25.51
CA ASP A 370 -4.79 -14.09 25.32
C ASP A 370 -4.49 -13.87 23.83
N MET A 371 -4.40 -14.94 23.04
CA MET A 371 -4.21 -14.83 21.59
C MET A 371 -5.41 -14.15 20.92
N LYS A 372 -6.63 -14.50 21.33
CA LYS A 372 -7.84 -13.87 20.81
C LYS A 372 -7.86 -12.37 21.11
N LYS A 373 -7.50 -12.00 22.34
CA LYS A 373 -7.39 -10.61 22.77
C LYS A 373 -6.36 -9.85 21.95
N SER A 374 -5.17 -10.40 21.74
CA SER A 374 -4.11 -9.76 20.95
C SER A 374 -4.48 -9.61 19.48
N LEU A 375 -5.17 -10.59 18.87
CA LEU A 375 -5.68 -10.48 17.51
C LEU A 375 -6.77 -9.40 17.37
N LEU A 376 -7.71 -9.32 18.33
CA LEU A 376 -8.74 -8.28 18.34
C LEU A 376 -8.13 -6.88 18.55
N SER A 377 -7.20 -6.75 19.50
CA SER A 377 -6.44 -5.52 19.74
C SER A 377 -5.70 -5.07 18.49
N TRP A 378 -5.05 -6.01 17.79
CA TRP A 378 -4.40 -5.76 16.51
C TRP A 378 -5.39 -5.25 15.45
N LYS A 379 -6.58 -5.87 15.29
CA LYS A 379 -7.61 -5.38 14.36
C LYS A 379 -8.05 -3.96 14.69
N ILE A 380 -8.26 -3.68 15.98
CA ILE A 380 -8.65 -2.35 16.46
C ILE A 380 -7.55 -1.33 16.15
N ARG A 381 -6.28 -1.62 16.47
CA ARG A 381 -5.13 -0.77 16.15
C ARG A 381 -5.04 -0.49 14.65
N ASN A 382 -5.31 -1.49 13.81
CA ASN A 382 -5.33 -1.30 12.37
C ASN A 382 -6.45 -0.42 11.86
N SER A 383 -7.58 -0.30 12.57
CA SER A 383 -8.57 0.74 12.25
C SER A 383 -7.99 2.17 12.46
N PHE A 384 -7.09 2.36 13.43
CA PHE A 384 -6.40 3.64 13.59
C PHE A 384 -5.46 3.93 12.43
N ASN A 385 -4.78 2.91 11.88
CA ASN A 385 -3.94 3.04 10.70
C ASN A 385 -4.78 3.27 9.43
N TYR A 386 -5.60 2.30 9.04
CA TYR A 386 -6.32 2.28 7.76
C TYR A 386 -7.46 3.27 7.66
N VAL A 387 -8.01 3.73 8.78
CA VAL A 387 -9.12 4.69 8.79
C VAL A 387 -8.64 6.05 9.29
N MET A 388 -8.18 6.15 10.53
CA MET A 388 -7.94 7.45 11.16
C MET A 388 -6.68 8.15 10.63
N ALA A 389 -5.53 7.48 10.59
CA ALA A 389 -4.27 8.05 10.11
C ALA A 389 -4.30 8.36 8.61
N ILE A 390 -4.93 7.49 7.81
CA ILE A 390 -5.12 7.74 6.38
C ILE A 390 -6.10 8.88 6.14
N ARG A 391 -7.21 8.97 6.90
CA ARG A 391 -8.11 10.12 6.85
C ARG A 391 -7.38 11.42 7.18
N ALA A 392 -6.54 11.44 8.20
CA ALA A 392 -5.71 12.60 8.51
C ALA A 392 -4.78 12.96 7.34
N SER A 393 -4.15 11.97 6.71
CA SER A 393 -3.26 12.17 5.57
C SER A 393 -4.00 12.72 4.35
N PHE A 394 -5.21 12.19 4.08
CA PHE A 394 -6.09 12.66 3.00
C PHE A 394 -6.56 14.10 3.21
N GLU A 395 -7.04 14.42 4.42
CA GLU A 395 -7.50 15.77 4.78
C GLU A 395 -6.34 16.77 4.71
N PHE A 396 -5.16 16.40 5.21
CA PHE A 396 -3.95 17.22 5.09
C PHE A 396 -3.63 17.52 3.62
N GLU A 397 -3.51 16.49 2.79
CA GLU A 397 -3.12 16.63 1.39
C GLU A 397 -4.14 17.44 0.58
N LYS A 398 -5.44 17.22 0.84
CA LYS A 398 -6.53 18.02 0.24
C LYS A 398 -6.41 19.49 0.61
N ASN A 399 -6.26 19.81 1.89
CA ASN A 399 -6.17 21.19 2.37
C ASN A 399 -4.86 21.86 1.93
N PHE A 400 -3.77 21.11 1.88
CA PHE A 400 -2.48 21.57 1.37
C PHE A 400 -2.58 21.98 -0.10
N TYR A 401 -3.12 21.13 -0.98
CA TYR A 401 -3.25 21.49 -2.40
C TYR A 401 -4.16 22.69 -2.63
N GLU A 402 -5.25 22.80 -1.87
CA GLU A 402 -6.16 23.94 -1.95
C GLU A 402 -5.44 25.23 -1.56
N LYS A 403 -4.72 25.21 -0.43
CA LYS A 403 -3.94 26.37 0.03
C LYS A 403 -2.76 26.70 -0.90
N CYS A 404 -2.13 25.70 -1.51
CA CYS A 404 -1.07 25.91 -2.49
C CYS A 404 -1.54 26.63 -3.77
N LYS A 405 -2.85 26.68 -4.06
CA LYS A 405 -3.38 27.51 -5.16
C LYS A 405 -3.25 29.01 -4.84
N GLU A 406 -3.23 29.39 -3.57
CA GLU A 406 -3.09 30.78 -3.10
C GLU A 406 -1.62 31.26 -3.05
N GLY A 407 -0.68 30.33 -2.93
CA GLY A 407 0.76 30.63 -2.83
C GLY A 407 1.55 29.53 -2.15
N SER A 408 2.86 29.73 -2.00
CA SER A 408 3.69 28.83 -1.20
C SER A 408 3.43 29.02 0.29
N LEU A 409 3.34 27.91 1.03
CA LEU A 409 3.13 27.88 2.47
C LEU A 409 4.46 27.81 3.22
N SER A 410 4.56 28.50 4.34
CA SER A 410 5.64 28.33 5.30
C SER A 410 5.58 26.95 5.98
N ALA A 411 6.70 26.49 6.55
CA ALA A 411 6.72 25.22 7.29
C ALA A 411 5.72 25.20 8.45
N ASP A 412 5.54 26.33 9.14
CA ASP A 412 4.57 26.47 10.25
C ASP A 412 3.11 26.35 9.77
N GLU A 413 2.78 26.83 8.58
CA GLU A 413 1.44 26.69 8.00
C GLU A 413 1.17 25.23 7.61
N ILE A 414 2.16 24.54 7.02
CA ILE A 414 2.04 23.11 6.68
C ILE A 414 1.89 22.27 7.95
N GLU A 415 2.67 22.57 8.99
CA GLU A 415 2.57 21.92 10.31
C GLU A 415 1.17 22.09 10.90
N LYS A 416 0.61 23.30 10.88
CA LYS A 416 -0.77 23.57 11.35
C LYS A 416 -1.82 22.80 10.56
N LEU A 417 -1.69 22.73 9.23
CA LEU A 417 -2.59 21.92 8.39
C LEU A 417 -2.51 20.44 8.76
N SER A 418 -1.30 19.92 8.99
CA SER A 418 -1.05 18.54 9.38
C SER A 418 -1.68 18.20 10.74
N ILE A 419 -1.52 19.09 11.73
CA ILE A 419 -2.11 18.91 13.07
C ILE A 419 -3.64 18.99 12.99
N ALA A 420 -4.21 19.99 12.32
CA ALA A 420 -5.66 20.15 12.20
C ALA A 420 -6.33 18.94 11.51
N ALA A 421 -5.66 18.35 10.52
CA ALA A 421 -6.14 17.14 9.86
C ALA A 421 -6.14 15.92 10.81
N GLN A 422 -5.13 15.79 11.67
CA GLN A 422 -5.09 14.77 12.72
C GLN A 422 -6.18 15.02 13.77
N GLU A 423 -6.30 16.23 14.29
CA GLU A 423 -7.34 16.61 15.26
C GLU A 423 -8.75 16.22 14.77
N LYS A 424 -9.07 16.53 13.51
CA LYS A 424 -10.33 16.12 12.87
C LYS A 424 -10.46 14.60 12.80
N ALA A 425 -9.45 13.90 12.30
CA ALA A 425 -9.50 12.45 12.10
C ALA A 425 -9.57 11.66 13.41
N TYR A 426 -9.04 12.21 14.51
CA TYR A 426 -9.05 11.62 15.84
C TYR A 426 -10.12 12.21 16.78
N GLY A 427 -11.03 13.05 16.28
CA GLY A 427 -12.11 13.63 17.08
C GLY A 427 -11.61 14.46 18.27
N ASN A 428 -10.46 15.12 18.14
CA ASN A 428 -9.79 15.88 19.20
C ASN A 428 -9.47 15.06 20.47
N ALA A 429 -9.36 13.73 20.36
CA ALA A 429 -9.27 12.85 21.52
C ALA A 429 -7.85 12.67 22.09
N LEU A 430 -6.81 13.14 21.38
CA LEU A 430 -5.41 13.00 21.77
C LEU A 430 -4.89 14.26 22.47
N LEU A 431 -3.96 14.07 23.40
CA LEU A 431 -3.29 15.17 24.10
C LEU A 431 -2.32 15.93 23.19
N GLU A 432 -1.56 15.18 22.38
CA GLU A 432 -0.54 15.69 21.48
C GLU A 432 -0.59 14.91 20.17
N TYR A 433 -0.29 15.59 19.07
CA TYR A 433 -0.28 15.07 17.70
C TYR A 433 1.14 15.10 17.12
N GLN A 434 1.39 14.43 16.00
CA GLN A 434 2.71 14.43 15.37
C GLN A 434 2.83 15.58 14.35
N PRO A 435 3.59 16.65 14.63
CA PRO A 435 3.71 17.80 13.72
C PRO A 435 4.32 17.48 12.35
N PHE A 436 5.21 16.50 12.27
CA PHE A 436 6.04 16.24 11.08
C PHE A 436 5.62 15.01 10.26
N VAL A 437 4.38 14.53 10.37
CA VAL A 437 3.86 13.44 9.50
C VAL A 437 4.13 13.76 8.03
N TRP A 438 3.91 15.00 7.62
CA TRP A 438 4.12 15.48 6.25
C TRP A 438 5.58 15.41 5.77
N MET A 439 6.58 15.33 6.67
CA MET A 439 7.98 15.09 6.31
C MET A 439 8.33 13.60 6.33
N LYS A 440 7.73 12.85 7.27
CA LYS A 440 8.02 11.42 7.48
C LYS A 440 7.46 10.54 6.36
N TYR A 441 6.28 10.88 5.83
CA TYR A 441 5.55 10.06 4.87
C TYR A 441 6.00 10.37 3.45
N VAL A 442 6.71 9.43 2.83
CA VAL A 442 7.20 9.52 1.45
C VAL A 442 6.06 9.69 0.44
N GLN A 443 4.87 9.19 0.78
CA GLN A 443 3.68 9.20 -0.06
C GLN A 443 3.30 10.61 -0.54
N PHE A 444 3.53 11.65 0.26
CA PHE A 444 3.25 13.03 -0.16
C PHE A 444 4.20 13.54 -1.26
N TYR A 445 5.36 12.91 -1.41
CA TYR A 445 6.43 13.33 -2.32
C TYR A 445 6.54 12.47 -3.59
N ILE A 446 5.80 11.36 -3.71
CA ILE A 446 5.83 10.48 -4.90
C ILE A 446 5.35 11.22 -6.14
N ALA A 447 6.23 11.57 -7.08
CA ALA A 447 6.02 12.53 -8.16
C ALA A 447 4.62 12.44 -8.81
N ASP A 448 4.23 11.24 -9.24
CA ASP A 448 3.07 11.01 -10.09
C ASP A 448 1.82 10.45 -9.37
N ILE A 449 1.88 10.21 -8.05
CA ILE A 449 0.77 9.56 -7.31
C ILE A 449 0.29 10.45 -6.14
N PRO A 450 -0.49 11.53 -6.41
CA PRO A 450 -1.15 12.28 -5.36
C PRO A 450 -2.30 11.46 -4.73
N PHE A 451 -2.59 11.74 -3.46
CA PHE A 451 -3.63 11.05 -2.69
C PHE A 451 -3.41 9.53 -2.61
N TYR A 452 -2.14 9.12 -2.48
CA TYR A 452 -1.72 7.71 -2.43
C TYR A 452 -2.47 6.87 -1.39
N ASN A 453 -2.86 7.47 -0.25
CA ASN A 453 -3.25 6.72 0.94
C ASN A 453 -4.73 6.26 0.98
N TYR A 454 -5.69 7.05 0.49
CA TYR A 454 -7.12 6.70 0.63
C TYR A 454 -7.55 5.37 -0.04
N PRO A 455 -6.90 4.87 -1.11
CA PRO A 455 -7.18 3.56 -1.68
C PRO A 455 -7.01 2.42 -0.68
N TYR A 456 -6.14 2.55 0.32
CA TYR A 456 -6.00 1.57 1.40
C TYR A 456 -7.21 1.60 2.35
N THR A 457 -7.75 2.78 2.68
CA THR A 457 -9.01 2.87 3.44
C THR A 457 -10.16 2.24 2.66
N PHE A 458 -10.22 2.53 1.36
CA PHE A 458 -11.20 1.92 0.45
C PHE A 458 -11.08 0.39 0.50
N GLY A 459 -9.88 -0.15 0.30
CA GLY A 459 -9.63 -1.59 0.31
C GLY A 459 -9.95 -2.23 1.66
N TYR A 460 -9.52 -1.59 2.75
CA TYR A 460 -9.81 -2.04 4.11
C TYR A 460 -11.31 -2.15 4.36
N LEU A 461 -12.07 -1.09 4.13
CA LEU A 461 -13.52 -1.10 4.39
C LEU A 461 -14.28 -2.01 3.39
N ALA A 462 -13.89 -2.02 2.12
CA ALA A 462 -14.50 -2.88 1.11
C ALA A 462 -14.27 -4.38 1.41
N SER A 463 -13.13 -4.73 2.01
CA SER A 463 -12.77 -6.12 2.34
C SER A 463 -13.76 -6.75 3.34
N PHE A 464 -14.27 -5.99 4.30
CA PHE A 464 -15.29 -6.49 5.25
C PHE A 464 -16.56 -6.91 4.54
N SER A 465 -17.03 -6.10 3.59
CA SER A 465 -18.22 -6.39 2.80
C SER A 465 -18.02 -7.57 1.87
N LEU A 466 -16.86 -7.68 1.22
CA LEU A 466 -16.52 -8.86 0.39
C LEU A 466 -16.46 -10.14 1.24
N LEU A 467 -15.94 -10.06 2.46
CA LEU A 467 -15.86 -11.20 3.37
C LEU A 467 -17.23 -11.65 3.88
N GLU A 468 -18.12 -10.71 4.22
CA GLU A 468 -19.52 -11.02 4.54
C GLU A 468 -20.17 -11.80 3.39
N MET A 469 -19.96 -11.36 2.14
CA MET A 469 -20.47 -12.06 0.97
C MET A 469 -19.85 -13.43 0.73
N ALA A 470 -18.56 -13.59 0.99
CA ALA A 470 -17.89 -14.88 0.92
C ALA A 470 -18.54 -15.89 1.89
N GLN A 471 -18.99 -15.42 3.06
CA GLN A 471 -19.68 -16.24 4.05
C GLN A 471 -21.13 -16.55 3.64
N GLU A 472 -21.86 -15.59 3.08
CA GLU A 472 -23.27 -15.76 2.68
C GLU A 472 -23.43 -16.61 1.40
N THR A 473 -22.50 -16.48 0.45
CA THR A 473 -22.64 -17.03 -0.92
C THR A 473 -21.53 -18.03 -1.28
N LYS A 474 -21.02 -18.78 -0.29
CA LYS A 474 -19.86 -19.70 -0.38
C LYS A 474 -19.71 -20.42 -1.72
N SER A 475 -20.77 -21.07 -2.22
CA SER A 475 -20.69 -21.90 -3.43
C SER A 475 -20.46 -21.14 -4.73
N THR A 476 -20.64 -19.82 -4.76
CA THR A 476 -20.51 -18.99 -5.98
C THR A 476 -19.55 -17.83 -5.82
N PHE A 477 -19.24 -17.41 -4.59
CA PHE A 477 -18.38 -16.27 -4.31
C PHE A 477 -17.03 -16.37 -5.04
N HIS A 478 -16.32 -17.49 -4.87
CA HIS A 478 -14.99 -17.66 -5.45
C HIS A 478 -14.97 -17.50 -6.97
N SER A 479 -15.90 -18.14 -7.68
CA SER A 479 -16.03 -17.99 -9.15
C SER A 479 -16.26 -16.54 -9.57
N LYS A 480 -17.10 -15.80 -8.85
CA LYS A 480 -17.37 -14.38 -9.12
C LYS A 480 -16.17 -13.50 -8.78
N TYR A 481 -15.46 -13.82 -7.70
CA TYR A 481 -14.28 -13.10 -7.25
C TYR A 481 -13.12 -13.24 -8.24
N LYS A 482 -12.89 -14.42 -8.82
CA LYS A 482 -11.90 -14.60 -9.90
C LYS A 482 -12.18 -13.73 -11.10
N GLU A 483 -13.42 -13.69 -11.57
CA GLU A 483 -13.80 -12.85 -12.72
C GLU A 483 -13.76 -11.36 -12.38
N PHE A 484 -14.12 -10.98 -11.15
CA PHE A 484 -13.93 -9.62 -10.65
C PHE A 484 -12.45 -9.19 -10.70
N LEU A 485 -11.55 -10.00 -10.15
CA LEU A 485 -10.10 -9.74 -10.15
C LEU A 485 -9.53 -9.70 -11.57
N ARG A 486 -10.00 -10.58 -12.46
CA ARG A 486 -9.57 -10.63 -13.86
C ARG A 486 -9.94 -9.36 -14.65
N GLU A 487 -11.06 -8.73 -14.32
CA GLU A 487 -11.54 -7.51 -14.99
C GLU A 487 -11.13 -6.20 -14.31
N THR A 488 -10.38 -6.23 -13.21
CA THR A 488 -9.87 -5.00 -12.59
C THR A 488 -9.02 -4.20 -13.58
N GLY A 489 -9.26 -2.90 -13.65
CA GLY A 489 -8.59 -2.00 -14.61
C GLY A 489 -9.23 -1.97 -16.00
N LYS A 490 -10.20 -2.85 -16.31
CA LYS A 490 -10.98 -2.80 -17.55
C LYS A 490 -12.28 -1.99 -17.44
N ALA A 491 -12.79 -1.82 -16.23
CA ALA A 491 -13.97 -1.02 -15.94
C ALA A 491 -13.86 -0.36 -14.55
N PRO A 492 -14.61 0.73 -14.30
CA PRO A 492 -14.66 1.35 -12.98
C PRO A 492 -15.06 0.35 -11.88
N VAL A 493 -14.50 0.52 -10.68
CA VAL A 493 -14.69 -0.43 -9.56
C VAL A 493 -16.17 -0.57 -9.19
N LYS A 494 -16.93 0.53 -9.28
CA LYS A 494 -18.39 0.53 -9.07
C LYS A 494 -19.11 -0.46 -10.00
N GLU A 495 -18.74 -0.48 -11.27
CA GLU A 495 -19.38 -1.32 -12.27
C GLU A 495 -19.02 -2.79 -12.05
N LEU A 496 -17.76 -3.09 -11.74
CA LEU A 496 -17.30 -4.44 -11.41
C LEU A 496 -17.98 -4.97 -10.15
N MET A 497 -18.03 -4.16 -9.08
CA MET A 497 -18.73 -4.51 -7.84
C MET A 497 -20.22 -4.79 -8.08
N LYS A 498 -20.88 -3.98 -8.92
CA LYS A 498 -22.28 -4.19 -9.28
C LYS A 498 -22.48 -5.44 -10.13
N LYS A 499 -21.62 -5.68 -11.11
CA LYS A 499 -21.68 -6.81 -12.04
C LYS A 499 -21.53 -8.16 -11.33
N TYR A 500 -20.55 -8.29 -10.43
CA TYR A 500 -20.21 -9.58 -9.83
C TYR A 500 -20.91 -9.84 -8.50
N PHE A 501 -21.14 -8.80 -7.71
CA PHE A 501 -21.62 -8.93 -6.34
C PHE A 501 -22.95 -8.22 -6.09
N GLU A 502 -23.53 -7.56 -7.10
CA GLU A 502 -24.76 -6.77 -6.99
C GLU A 502 -24.66 -5.58 -6.00
N ILE A 503 -23.44 -5.25 -5.57
CA ILE A 503 -23.12 -4.19 -4.60
C ILE A 503 -23.21 -2.82 -5.25
N ASP A 504 -23.80 -1.86 -4.53
CA ASP A 504 -23.67 -0.45 -4.83
C ASP A 504 -22.73 0.24 -3.83
N ILE A 505 -21.49 0.48 -4.25
CA ILE A 505 -20.48 1.17 -3.42
C ILE A 505 -20.72 2.69 -3.30
N THR A 506 -21.75 3.24 -3.96
CA THR A 506 -22.18 4.63 -3.77
C THR A 506 -23.19 4.82 -2.62
N SER A 507 -23.59 3.74 -1.96
CA SER A 507 -24.47 3.78 -0.79
C SER A 507 -23.67 3.95 0.50
N TYR A 508 -24.20 4.75 1.43
CA TYR A 508 -23.67 4.88 2.79
C TYR A 508 -23.65 3.53 3.51
N GLU A 509 -24.75 2.77 3.37
CA GLU A 509 -24.97 1.49 4.04
C GLU A 509 -23.90 0.45 3.69
N PHE A 510 -23.34 0.50 2.48
CA PHE A 510 -22.22 -0.37 2.09
C PHE A 510 -20.99 -0.14 2.98
N TRP A 511 -20.63 1.12 3.24
CA TRP A 511 -19.47 1.48 4.05
C TRP A 511 -19.71 1.29 5.54
N ASP A 512 -20.92 1.61 6.01
CA ASP A 512 -21.34 1.46 7.41
C ASP A 512 -21.29 0.01 7.91
N LYS A 513 -21.46 -0.98 7.02
CA LYS A 513 -21.28 -2.41 7.35
C LYS A 513 -19.90 -2.73 7.92
N ALA A 514 -18.84 -2.15 7.36
CA ALA A 514 -17.48 -2.35 7.88
C ALA A 514 -17.36 -1.80 9.31
N PHE A 515 -17.92 -0.63 9.58
CA PHE A 515 -17.92 -0.03 10.92
C PHE A 515 -18.76 -0.79 11.94
N LYS A 516 -19.85 -1.43 11.51
CA LYS A 516 -20.60 -2.37 12.36
C LYS A 516 -19.74 -3.56 12.76
N GLN A 517 -18.92 -4.09 11.87
CA GLN A 517 -17.99 -5.19 12.21
C GLN A 517 -16.88 -4.71 13.15
N ILE A 518 -16.26 -3.55 12.87
CA ILE A 518 -15.25 -2.95 13.75
C ILE A 518 -15.85 -2.70 15.15
N SER A 519 -17.10 -2.24 15.23
CA SER A 519 -17.80 -2.03 16.50
C SER A 519 -17.98 -3.33 17.29
N LYS A 520 -18.33 -4.44 16.61
CA LYS A 520 -18.41 -5.76 17.24
C LYS A 520 -17.05 -6.24 17.75
N ASP A 521 -16.00 -6.05 16.95
CA ASP A 521 -14.63 -6.42 17.36
C ASP A 521 -14.20 -5.62 18.60
N ILE A 522 -14.53 -4.32 18.67
CA ILE A 522 -14.31 -3.47 19.85
C ILE A 522 -15.09 -3.99 21.07
N ASP A 523 -16.39 -4.29 20.91
CA ASP A 523 -17.23 -4.77 22.00
C ASP A 523 -16.75 -6.13 22.52
N GLU A 524 -16.32 -7.03 21.64
CA GLU A 524 -15.76 -8.32 22.03
C GLU A 524 -14.43 -8.16 22.79
N TYR A 525 -13.53 -7.29 22.30
CA TYR A 525 -12.28 -6.99 22.99
C TYR A 525 -12.49 -6.41 24.40
N LEU A 526 -13.47 -5.51 24.55
CA LEU A 526 -13.84 -4.93 25.83
C LEU A 526 -14.44 -5.95 26.81
N GLN A 527 -15.09 -7.01 26.34
CA GLN A 527 -15.59 -8.09 27.19
C GLN A 527 -14.47 -9.02 27.69
N LEU A 528 -13.34 -9.07 26.99
CA LEU A 528 -12.14 -9.83 27.35
C LEU A 528 -11.15 -9.03 28.23
N THR A 529 -11.51 -7.80 28.63
CA THR A 529 -10.68 -6.88 29.42
C THR A 529 -11.39 -6.55 30.72
#